data_AF-A0AAN9AAT8-F1
#
_entry.id   AF-A0AAN9AAT8-F1
#
_cell.length_a   1.000
_cell.length_b   1.000
_cell.length_c   1.000
_cell.angle_alpha   90.00
_cell.angle_beta   90.00
_cell.angle_gamma   90.00
#
_symmetry.space_group_name_H-M   'P 1'
#
loop_
_entity.id
_entity.type
_entity.pdbx_description
1 polymer ?
#
loop_
_entity_poly.entity_id
_entity_poly.type
_entity_poly.pdbx_seq_one_letter_code
_entity_poly.pdbx_strand_id
1 'polypeptide(L)' 'ACDISNEVRPSKVSEPWVDCLLEEYFNQAETEKQEGLPVAPFMDRDKVTKASAQISFIKFVLVPLFEDLSQLFPQ' A
#
# COMPACT_ATOMS: atom_id res chain seq x y z
N ALA A 1 -1.51 8.29 -11.53
CA ALA A 1 -2.53 8.16 -10.46
C ALA A 1 -3.24 6.82 -10.47
N CYS A 2 -3.66 6.28 -11.62
CA CYS A 2 -4.56 5.12 -11.68
C CYS A 2 -4.00 3.81 -11.09
N ASP A 3 -2.69 3.58 -11.19
CA ASP A 3 -2.05 2.32 -10.76
C ASP A 3 -2.21 2.06 -9.25
N ILE A 4 -2.12 3.12 -8.45
CA ILE A 4 -2.18 3.06 -6.99
C ILE A 4 -3.48 3.65 -6.42
N SER A 5 -4.54 3.76 -7.24
CA SER A 5 -5.75 4.49 -6.87
C SER A 5 -6.78 3.67 -6.07
N ASN A 6 -6.41 2.52 -5.50
CA ASN A 6 -7.36 1.67 -4.78
C ASN A 6 -8.07 2.45 -3.66
N GLU A 7 -7.31 3.18 -2.84
CA GLU A 7 -7.82 3.98 -1.72
C GLU A 7 -8.59 5.26 -2.13
N VAL A 8 -8.74 5.51 -3.43
CA VAL A 8 -9.63 6.56 -3.96
C VAL A 8 -11.08 6.06 -4.07
N ARG A 9 -11.29 4.74 -4.09
CA ARG A 9 -12.61 4.11 -4.21
C ARG A 9 -13.31 4.06 -2.84
N PRO A 10 -14.65 3.86 -2.80
CA PRO A 10 -15.35 3.61 -1.54
C PRO A 10 -14.75 2.42 -0.79
N SER A 11 -14.71 2.46 0.54
CA SER A 11 -14.00 1.47 1.38
C SER A 11 -14.40 0.02 1.11
N LYS A 12 -15.69 -0.24 0.84
CA LYS A 12 -16.17 -1.58 0.47
C LYS A 12 -15.51 -2.17 -0.79
N VAL A 13 -14.97 -1.31 -1.65
CA VAL A 13 -14.26 -1.69 -2.88
C VAL A 13 -12.75 -1.67 -2.66
N SER A 14 -12.19 -0.76 -1.86
CA SER A 14 -10.74 -0.66 -1.64
C SER A 14 -10.22 -1.67 -0.61
N GLU A 15 -10.95 -1.94 0.47
CA GLU A 15 -10.51 -2.78 1.58
C GLU A 15 -10.04 -4.19 1.16
N PRO A 16 -10.74 -4.91 0.24
CA PRO A 16 -10.28 -6.22 -0.22
C PRO A 16 -8.91 -6.18 -0.91
N TRP A 17 -8.55 -5.06 -1.55
CA TRP A 17 -7.25 -4.93 -2.21
C TRP A 17 -6.09 -4.84 -1.22
N VAL A 18 -6.33 -4.32 -0.01
CA VAL A 18 -5.33 -4.29 1.05
C VAL A 18 -4.99 -5.70 1.51
N ASP A 19 -5.99 -6.58 1.58
CA ASP A 19 -5.78 -8.01 1.86
C ASP A 19 -4.92 -8.66 0.79
N CYS A 20 -5.27 -8.50 -0.49
CA CYS A 20 -4.49 -9.05 -1.60
C CYS A 20 -3.04 -8.55 -1.61
N LEU A 21 -2.85 -7.24 -1.40
CA LEU A 21 -1.53 -6.62 -1.36
C LEU A 21 -0.66 -7.20 -0.23
N LEU A 22 -1.22 -7.29 0.99
CA LEU A 22 -0.47 -7.81 2.13
C LEU A 22 -0.20 -9.30 2.01
N GLU A 23 -1.13 -10.08 1.44
CA GLU A 23 -0.88 -11.49 1.13
C GLU A 23 0.34 -11.64 0.22
N GLU A 24 0.41 -10.87 -0.87
CA GLU A 24 1.55 -10.89 -1.79
C GLU A 24 2.86 -10.46 -1.10
N TYR A 25 2.83 -9.34 -0.36
CA TYR A 25 4.01 -8.85 0.36
C TYR A 25 4.53 -9.84 1.39
N PHE A 26 3.64 -10.47 2.14
CA PHE A 26 4.01 -11.45 3.15
C PHE A 26 4.56 -12.73 2.52
N ASN A 27 4.00 -13.17 1.40
CA ASN A 27 4.52 -14.33 0.68
C ASN A 27 5.97 -14.08 0.21
N GLN A 28 6.24 -12.91 -0.37
CA GLN A 28 7.60 -12.54 -0.76
C GLN A 28 8.53 -12.45 0.45
N ALA A 29 8.13 -11.75 1.51
CA ALA A 29 8.96 -11.58 2.71
C ALA A 29 9.33 -12.93 3.35
N GLU A 30 8.42 -13.90 3.37
CA GLU A 30 8.72 -15.23 3.89
C GLU A 30 9.68 -16.01 2.97
N THR A 31 9.55 -15.90 1.65
CA THR A 31 10.54 -16.46 0.71
C THR A 31 11.91 -15.82 0.91
N GLU A 32 11.99 -14.50 1.03
CA GLU A 32 13.23 -13.78 1.30
C GLU A 32 13.89 -14.25 2.61
N LYS A 33 13.11 -14.43 3.69
CA LYS A 33 13.61 -14.99 4.97
C LYS A 33 14.20 -16.39 4.78
N GLN A 34 13.51 -17.26 4.04
CA GLN A 34 13.94 -18.64 3.82
C GLN A 34 15.22 -18.73 2.98
N GLU A 35 15.38 -17.83 2.00
CA GLU A 35 16.56 -17.76 1.14
C GLU A 35 17.73 -16.98 1.78
N GLY A 36 17.54 -16.41 2.98
CA GLY A 36 18.55 -15.61 3.66
C GLY A 36 18.77 -14.23 3.00
N LEU A 37 17.77 -13.74 2.26
CA LEU A 37 17.77 -12.43 1.62
C LEU A 37 17.30 -11.32 2.59
N PRO A 38 17.67 -10.05 2.33
CA PRO A 38 17.15 -8.93 3.10
C PRO A 38 15.63 -8.76 2.91
N VAL A 39 14.91 -8.56 4.02
CA VAL A 39 13.46 -8.31 4.02
C VAL A 39 13.17 -6.83 4.23
N ALA A 40 12.30 -6.26 3.39
CA ALA A 40 11.84 -4.89 3.58
C ALA A 40 10.92 -4.79 4.82
N PRO A 41 11.15 -3.85 5.77
CA PRO A 41 10.35 -3.76 7.00
C PRO A 41 8.85 -3.55 6.78
N PHE A 42 8.45 -2.90 5.69
CA PHE A 42 7.04 -2.65 5.35
C PHE A 42 6.35 -3.86 4.69
N MET A 43 7.08 -4.95 4.45
CA MET A 43 6.57 -6.23 3.95
C MET A 43 6.62 -7.32 5.03
N ASP A 44 7.16 -7.01 6.21
CA ASP A 44 7.34 -8.00 7.27
C ASP A 44 6.04 -8.21 8.05
N ARG A 45 5.49 -9.42 7.99
CA ARG A 45 4.21 -9.79 8.64
C ARG A 45 4.19 -9.48 10.14
N ASP A 46 5.33 -9.58 10.80
CA ASP A 46 5.44 -9.36 12.25
C ASP A 46 5.42 -7.87 12.64
N LYS A 47 5.57 -6.97 11.65
CA LYS A 47 5.69 -5.52 11.87
C LYS A 47 4.57 -4.71 11.23
N VAL A 48 3.78 -5.31 10.36
CA VAL A 48 2.82 -4.61 9.50
C VAL A 48 1.39 -4.97 9.85
N THR A 49 0.58 -3.95 10.11
CA THR A 49 -0.88 -4.04 10.15
C THR A 49 -1.48 -3.41 8.89
N LYS A 50 -2.72 -3.76 8.55
CA LYS A 50 -3.47 -3.08 7.46
C LYS A 50 -3.46 -1.56 7.61
N ALA A 51 -3.78 -1.08 8.82
CA ALA A 51 -3.83 0.35 9.10
C ALA A 51 -2.46 1.01 8.93
N SER A 52 -1.40 0.44 9.49
CA SER A 52 -0.06 1.02 9.39
C SER A 52 0.46 1.04 7.94
N ALA A 53 0.12 0.02 7.13
CA ALA A 53 0.46 -0.03 5.72
C ALA A 53 -0.22 1.11 4.94
N GLN A 54 -1.52 1.32 5.15
CA GLN A 54 -2.30 2.29 4.36
C GLN A 54 -2.13 3.74 4.85
N ILE A 55 -2.05 4.00 6.16
CA ILE A 55 -1.96 5.38 6.69
C ILE A 55 -0.76 6.13 6.11
N SER A 56 0.42 5.52 6.14
CA SER A 56 1.64 6.15 5.63
C SER A 56 1.59 6.30 4.12
N PHE A 57 1.13 5.27 3.40
CA PHE A 57 1.03 5.31 1.94
C PHE A 57 0.05 6.38 1.45
N ILE A 58 -1.14 6.45 2.05
CA ILE A 58 -2.12 7.49 1.73
C ILE A 58 -1.54 8.87 2.01
N LYS A 59 -1.02 9.08 3.22
CA LYS A 59 -0.57 10.41 3.68
C LYS A 59 0.62 10.95 2.89
N PHE A 60 1.57 10.10 2.54
CA PHE A 60 2.85 10.55 1.99
C PHE A 60 3.04 10.23 0.51
N VAL A 61 2.19 9.39 -0.09
CA VAL A 61 2.24 9.06 -1.52
C VAL A 61 0.98 9.54 -2.23
N LEU A 62 -0.21 9.07 -1.81
CA LEU A 62 -1.45 9.38 -2.55
C LEU A 62 -1.88 10.83 -2.40
N VAL A 63 -1.93 11.36 -1.17
CA VAL A 63 -2.41 12.73 -0.93
C VAL A 63 -1.55 13.74 -1.72
N PRO A 64 -0.21 13.77 -1.61
CA PRO A 64 0.60 14.70 -2.41
C PRO A 64 0.41 14.52 -3.92
N LEU A 65 0.33 13.28 -4.40
CA LEU A 65 0.11 12.99 -5.82
C LEU A 65 -1.22 13.58 -6.33
N PHE A 66 -2.31 13.42 -5.58
CA PHE A 66 -3.62 13.94 -5.97
C PHE A 66 -3.76 15.45 -5.71
N GLU A 67 -3.07 16.00 -4.71
CA GLU A 67 -2.98 17.46 -4.51
C GLU A 67 -2.31 18.12 -5.71
N ASP A 68 -1.18 17.61 -6.19
CA ASP A 68 -0.50 18.15 -7.38
C ASP A 68 -1.36 18.03 -8.65
N LEU A 69 -2.04 16.90 -8.83
CA LEU A 69 -2.97 16.73 -9.95
C LEU A 69 -4.16 17.70 -9.89
N SER A 70 -4.67 17.99 -8.69
CA SER A 70 -5.80 18.90 -8.50
C SER A 70 -5.50 20.34 -8.93
N GLN A 71 -4.22 20.73 -8.94
CA GLN A 71 -3.80 22.05 -9.44
C GLN A 71 -4.01 22.21 -10.94
N LEU A 72 -3.94 21.10 -11.70
CA LEU A 72 -4.17 21.08 -13.15
C LEU A 72 -5.60 20.69 -13.51
N PHE A 73 -6.20 19.79 -12.73
CA PHE A 73 -7.54 19.22 -12.95
C PHE A 73 -8.36 19.31 -11.66
N PRO A 74 -8.98 20.45 -11.35
CA PRO A 74 -9.76 20.63 -10.13
C PRO A 74 -11.10 19.87 -10.11
N GLN A 75 -11.48 19.19 -11.20
CA GLN A 75 -12.67 18.32 -11.33
C GLN A 75 -12.37 17.10 -12.20
#